data_AF-A0A2N7AVZ1-F1
#
_entry.id   AF-A0A2N7AVZ1-F1
#
_cell.length_a   1.000
_cell.length_b   1.000
_cell.length_c   1.000
_cell.angle_alpha   90.00
_cell.angle_beta   90.00
_cell.angle_gamma   90.00
#
_symmetry.space_group_name_H-M   'P 1'
#
loop_
_entity.id
_entity.type
_entity.pdbx_description
1 polymer ?
#
loop_
_entity_poly.entity_id
_entity_poly.type
_entity_poly.pdbx_seq_one_letter_code
_entity_poly.pdbx_strand_id
1 'polypeptide(L)'
;MAFQLWYTNYFIDINSKQTIDPKLIPGIDELGEFSSNGDNTAWHFKSQLREDDFKRHLTQLLTDNTQIDPQDVTVTKGIDGGPLKML
;
A
#
# COMPACT_ATOMS: atom_id res chain seq x y z
N MET A 1 21.66 16.21 -11.81
CA MET A 1 21.01 15.02 -12.41
C MET A 1 19.73 14.78 -11.63
N ALA A 2 18.57 14.93 -12.24
CA ALA A 2 17.32 14.53 -11.61
C ALA A 2 17.28 13.00 -11.61
N PHE A 3 17.47 12.37 -10.45
CA PHE A 3 17.13 10.96 -10.30
C PHE A 3 15.61 10.87 -10.45
N GLN A 4 15.16 10.39 -11.59
CA GLN A 4 13.78 9.93 -11.73
C GLN A 4 13.63 8.79 -10.73
N LEU A 5 12.90 9.03 -9.63
CA LEU A 5 12.58 7.98 -8.66
C LEU A 5 11.45 7.16 -9.26
N TRP A 6 11.78 5.94 -9.65
CA TRP A 6 10.81 4.96 -10.14
C TRP A 6 9.99 4.46 -8.96
N TYR A 7 8.70 4.28 -9.17
CA TYR A 7 7.82 3.69 -8.18
C TYR A 7 7.51 2.25 -8.54
N THR A 8 7.25 1.43 -7.54
CA THR A 8 6.70 0.09 -7.69
C THR A 8 5.19 0.16 -7.46
N ASN A 9 4.41 -0.50 -8.32
CA ASN A 9 3.00 -0.70 -8.05
C ASN A 9 2.83 -1.87 -7.07
N TYR A 10 2.07 -1.68 -6.01
CA TYR A 10 1.65 -2.74 -5.10
C TYR A 10 0.13 -2.83 -5.09
N PHE A 11 -0.40 -4.03 -5.26
CA PHE A 11 -1.82 -4.32 -5.16
C PHE A 11 -2.07 -5.10 -3.87
N ILE A 12 -3.03 -4.65 -3.09
CA ILE A 12 -3.37 -5.24 -1.80
C ILE A 12 -4.79 -5.74 -1.89
N ASP A 13 -4.99 -7.03 -1.66
CA ASP A 13 -6.30 -7.65 -1.57
C ASP A 13 -6.57 -8.06 -0.12
N ILE A 14 -7.71 -7.65 0.42
CA ILE A 14 -8.13 -7.89 1.81
C ILE A 14 -9.28 -8.88 1.79
N ASN A 15 -8.99 -10.12 2.19
CA ASN A 15 -9.96 -11.19 2.30
C ASN A 15 -10.47 -11.33 3.74
N SER A 16 -10.74 -10.20 4.40
CA SER A 16 -11.28 -10.17 5.75
C SER A 16 -12.75 -9.73 5.74
N LYS A 17 -13.50 -10.13 6.76
CA LYS A 17 -14.88 -9.64 6.97
C LYS A 17 -14.91 -8.16 7.36
N GLN A 18 -13.78 -7.64 7.81
CA GLN A 18 -13.61 -6.25 8.19
C GLN A 18 -12.82 -5.54 7.09
N THR A 19 -13.39 -4.45 6.58
CA THR A 19 -12.71 -3.57 5.62
C THR A 19 -12.53 -2.20 6.26
N ILE A 20 -11.50 -1.49 5.80
CA ILE A 20 -11.22 -0.13 6.25
C ILE A 20 -10.81 0.71 5.05
N ASP A 21 -11.26 1.95 4.98
CA ASP A 21 -10.72 2.89 4.01
C ASP A 21 -9.24 3.14 4.37
N PRO A 22 -8.28 2.87 3.48
CA PRO A 22 -6.87 3.06 3.78
C PRO A 22 -6.58 4.50 4.22
N LYS A 23 -7.34 5.51 3.78
CA LYS A 23 -7.20 6.92 4.20
C LYS A 23 -7.39 7.15 5.69
N LEU A 24 -8.07 6.22 6.38
CA LEU A 24 -8.31 6.29 7.81
C LEU A 24 -7.18 5.68 8.64
N ILE A 25 -6.21 5.01 8.02
CA ILE A 25 -5.04 4.43 8.69
C ILE A 25 -3.97 5.51 8.84
N PRO A 26 -3.62 5.94 10.08
CA PRO A 26 -2.55 6.90 10.30
C PRO A 26 -1.21 6.40 9.75
N GLY A 27 -0.47 7.23 9.02
CA GLY A 27 0.85 6.90 8.47
C GLY A 27 0.84 6.03 7.21
N ILE A 28 -0.34 5.71 6.66
CA ILE A 28 -0.46 4.93 5.41
C ILE A 28 0.16 5.64 4.20
N ASP A 29 0.20 6.97 4.23
CA ASP A 29 0.76 7.84 3.19
C ASP A 29 2.29 7.74 3.10
N GLU A 30 2.95 7.31 4.18
CA GLU A 30 4.39 7.00 4.17
C GLU A 30 4.72 5.81 3.25
N LEU A 31 3.75 4.93 2.99
CA LEU A 31 3.91 3.84 2.03
C LEU A 31 3.88 4.32 0.59
N GLY A 32 3.36 5.52 0.30
CA GLY A 32 3.28 6.11 -1.04
C GLY A 32 1.88 6.59 -1.41
N GLU A 33 1.68 6.92 -2.69
CA GLU A 33 0.36 7.30 -3.19
C GLU A 33 -0.55 6.07 -3.21
N PHE A 34 -1.81 6.21 -2.78
CA PHE A 34 -2.73 5.08 -2.72
C PHE A 34 -4.13 5.41 -3.23
N SER A 35 -4.84 4.36 -3.64
CA SER A 35 -6.25 4.38 -3.99
C SER A 35 -6.91 3.06 -3.53
N SER A 36 -8.23 3.09 -3.34
CA SER A 36 -9.03 1.91 -3.00
C SER A 36 -10.22 1.79 -3.94
N ASN A 37 -10.76 0.57 -4.06
CA ASN A 37 -12.07 0.35 -4.65
C ASN A 37 -13.20 0.83 -3.71
N GLY A 38 -14.44 0.81 -4.19
CA GLY A 38 -15.59 1.40 -3.48
C GLY A 38 -15.98 0.69 -2.18
N ASP A 39 -15.60 -0.59 -2.02
CA ASP A 39 -15.84 -1.43 -0.84
C ASP A 39 -14.59 -1.59 0.05
N ASN A 40 -13.48 -0.95 -0.32
CA ASN A 40 -12.19 -0.96 0.38
C ASN A 40 -11.58 -2.36 0.61
N THR A 41 -11.93 -3.33 -0.24
CA THR A 41 -11.36 -4.69 -0.23
C THR A 41 -10.09 -4.80 -1.06
N ALA A 42 -9.89 -3.90 -2.03
CA ALA A 42 -8.71 -3.88 -2.88
C ALA A 42 -8.09 -2.49 -2.91
N TRP A 43 -6.79 -2.40 -2.62
CA TRP A 43 -6.01 -1.16 -2.62
C TRP A 43 -4.89 -1.21 -3.64
N HIS A 44 -4.53 -0.05 -4.16
CA HIS A 44 -3.40 0.12 -5.06
C HIS A 44 -2.47 1.18 -4.48
N PHE A 45 -1.19 0.84 -4.37
CA PHE A 45 -0.13 1.74 -3.91
C PHE A 45 0.90 1.95 -5.02
N LYS A 46 1.38 3.18 -5.15
CA LYS A 46 2.60 3.54 -5.88
C LYS A 46 3.64 3.93 -4.85
N SER A 47 4.56 3.02 -4.59
CA SER A 47 5.56 3.18 -3.53
C SER A 47 6.97 3.22 -4.09
N GLN A 48 7.85 4.01 -3.47
CA GLN A 48 9.29 3.95 -3.73
C GLN A 48 10.00 2.95 -2.82
N LEU A 49 9.27 2.34 -1.87
CA LEU A 49 9.81 1.31 -0.99
C LEU A 49 10.07 0.02 -1.76
N ARG A 50 11.06 -0.73 -1.28
CA ARG A 50 11.27 -2.12 -1.73
C ARG A 50 10.17 -3.00 -1.15
N GLU A 51 9.94 -4.14 -1.79
CA GLU A 51 8.83 -5.04 -1.45
C GLU A 51 8.85 -5.49 0.01
N ASP A 52 10.01 -5.87 0.55
CA ASP A 52 10.14 -6.32 1.94
C ASP A 52 9.85 -5.19 2.94
N ASP A 53 10.34 -3.98 2.66
CA ASP A 53 10.08 -2.80 3.50
C ASP A 53 8.61 -2.38 3.42
N PHE A 54 8.02 -2.40 2.22
CA PHE A 54 6.60 -2.11 2.01
C PHE A 54 5.72 -3.08 2.81
N LYS A 55 5.96 -4.39 2.67
CA LYS A 55 5.21 -5.42 3.39
C LYS A 55 5.36 -5.27 4.90
N ARG A 56 6.59 -5.06 5.39
CA ARG A 56 6.84 -4.87 6.83
C ARG A 56 6.08 -3.68 7.39
N HIS A 57 6.17 -2.51 6.75
CA HIS A 57 5.47 -1.31 7.22
C HIS A 57 3.95 -1.46 7.11
N LEU A 58 3.43 -2.02 6.01
CA LEU A 58 1.99 -2.28 5.86
C LEU A 58 1.47 -3.20 6.97
N THR A 59 2.15 -4.32 7.22
CA THR A 59 1.76 -5.25 8.30
C THR A 59 1.75 -4.56 9.66
N GLN A 60 2.75 -3.71 9.94
CA GLN A 60 2.80 -2.96 11.18
C GLN A 60 1.64 -1.97 11.29
N LEU A 61 1.37 -1.18 10.25
CA LEU A 61 0.26 -0.23 10.23
C LEU A 61 -1.10 -0.90 10.42
N LEU A 62 -1.32 -2.04 9.77
CA LEU A 62 -2.55 -2.83 9.93
C LEU A 62 -2.68 -3.37 11.35
N THR A 63 -1.60 -3.89 11.93
CA THR A 63 -1.60 -4.43 13.30
C THR A 63 -1.84 -3.35 14.35
N ASP A 64 -1.25 -2.16 14.17
CA ASP A 64 -1.30 -1.08 15.15
C ASP A 64 -2.61 -0.28 15.08
N ASN A 65 -3.23 -0.17 13.90
CA ASN A 65 -4.34 0.76 13.67
C ASN A 65 -5.66 0.06 13.27
N THR A 66 -5.65 -1.24 13.00
CA THR A 66 -6.82 -1.96 12.50
C THR A 66 -7.02 -3.28 13.23
N GLN A 67 -8.17 -3.92 12.99
CA GLN A 67 -8.46 -5.30 13.42
C GLN A 67 -8.29 -6.31 12.28
N ILE A 68 -7.76 -5.88 11.13
CA ILE A 68 -7.51 -6.75 9.98
C ILE A 68 -6.31 -7.64 10.31
N ASP A 69 -6.49 -8.95 10.24
CA ASP A 69 -5.39 -9.89 10.38
C ASP A 69 -4.45 -9.73 9.18
N PRO A 70 -3.15 -9.49 9.37
CA PRO A 70 -2.18 -9.45 8.27
C PRO A 70 -2.17 -10.70 7.39
N GLN A 71 -2.63 -11.86 7.89
CA GLN A 71 -2.78 -13.09 7.10
C GLN A 71 -3.95 -13.04 6.11
N ASP A 72 -4.96 -12.21 6.36
CA ASP A 72 -6.08 -11.97 5.45
C ASP A 72 -5.69 -11.01 4.32
N VAL A 73 -4.47 -10.46 4.34
CA VAL A 73 -3.98 -9.46 3.41
C VAL A 73 -2.95 -10.05 2.46
N THR A 74 -3.26 -10.00 1.17
CA THR A 74 -2.34 -10.42 0.11
C THR A 74 -1.73 -9.18 -0.54
N VAL A 75 -0.40 -9.11 -0.58
CA VAL A 75 0.33 -8.04 -1.28
C VAL A 75 0.97 -8.61 -2.54
N THR A 76 0.54 -8.10 -3.69
CA THR A 76 1.07 -8.46 -5.01
C THR A 76 1.91 -7.32 -5.57
N LYS A 77 3.20 -7.59 -5.84
CA LYS A 77 4.06 -6.65 -6.57
C LYS A 77 3.64 -6.62 -8.05
N GLY A 78 3.27 -5.44 -8.52
CA GLY A 78 3.04 -5.12 -9.93
C GLY A 78 4.31 -4.73 -10.67
N ILE A 79 4.15 -4.19 -11.88
CA ILE A 79 5.27 -3.66 -12.66
C ILE A 79 5.81 -2.38 -12.03
N ASP A 80 7.11 -2.15 -12.16
CA ASP A 80 7.71 -0.87 -11.81
C ASP A 80 7.17 0.18 -12.80
N GLY A 81 6.63 1.27 -12.27
CA GLY A 81 6.09 2.39 -13.02
C GLY A 81 7.17 3.39 -13.44
N GLY A 82 6.77 4.34 -14.28
CA GLY A 82 7.63 5.43 -14.72
C GLY A 82 8.01 6.41 -13.59
N PRO A 83 8.68 7.53 -13.91
CA PRO A 83 9.04 8.53 -12.89
C PRO A 83 7.79 9.00 -12.13
N LEU A 84 7.82 8.92 -10.80
CA LEU A 84 6.82 9.60 -9.99
C LEU A 84 7.03 11.10 -10.23
N LYS A 85 6.05 11.77 -10.85
CA LYS A 85 6.17 13.22 -11.10
C LYS A 85 6.33 13.89 -9.74
N MET A 86 7.44 14.61 -9.56
CA MET A 86 7.52 15.59 -8.48
C MET A 86 6.39 16.59 -8.72
N LEU A 87 5.46 16.67 -7.77
CA LEU A 87 4.44 17.71 -7.71
C LEU A 87 5.10 19.09 -7.63
#